data_AF-A0A969DGI5-F1
#
_entry.id   AF-A0A969DGI5-F1
#
_cell.length_a   1.000
_cell.length_b   1.000
_cell.length_c   1.000
_cell.angle_alpha   90.00
_cell.angle_beta   90.00
_cell.angle_gamma   90.00
#
_symmetry.space_group_name_H-M   'P 1'
#
loop_
_entity.id
_entity.type
_entity.pdbx_description
1 polymer ?
#
loop_
_entity_poly.entity_id
_entity_poly.type
_entity_poly.pdbx_seq_one_letter_code
_entity_poly.pdbx_strand_id
1 'polypeptide(L)'
;MQSNIYRFSKLPLSKNKIIALFIFVAVMIFTVSALHTSLSKNNPRLTWESAETVAPQSLLKQVLSQKSTRPTDISSIKVMRISSQGAGNLYIFDYDSPQLCGVGGCLYSVYDIHGKAVLEFIANPYLPPKEKLVQVSETVNQGFPCLNITQSTDTDKLLSQTEFCYQKGKYIRLNNNFIQAR
;
A
#
# COMPACT_ATOMS: atom_id res chain seq x y z
N MET A 1 46.87 35.10 -14.27
CA MET A 1 46.06 34.79 -13.07
C MET A 1 46.50 33.45 -12.53
N GLN A 2 47.11 33.44 -11.34
CA GLN A 2 47.74 32.27 -10.71
C GLN A 2 46.68 31.33 -10.12
N SER A 3 46.78 30.02 -10.41
CA SER A 3 46.03 28.98 -9.71
C SER A 3 46.80 28.51 -8.47
N ASN A 4 46.22 28.72 -7.29
CA ASN A 4 46.69 28.16 -6.04
C ASN A 4 46.37 26.66 -6.00
N ILE A 5 47.38 25.81 -6.21
CA ILE A 5 47.26 24.37 -5.99
C ILE A 5 47.52 24.11 -4.50
N TYR A 6 46.50 23.64 -3.80
CA TYR A 6 46.56 23.28 -2.38
C TYR A 6 47.64 22.22 -2.13
N ARG A 7 48.58 22.55 -1.25
CA ARG A 7 49.66 21.70 -0.78
C ARG A 7 49.08 20.68 0.20
N PHE A 8 48.76 19.48 -0.25
CA PHE A 8 48.43 18.37 0.64
C PHE A 8 49.69 17.98 1.42
N SER A 9 49.71 18.28 2.71
CA SER A 9 50.75 17.86 3.64
C SER A 9 50.79 16.33 3.72
N LYS A 10 51.91 15.74 3.29
CA LYS A 10 52.20 14.31 3.47
C LYS A 10 52.42 14.05 4.96
N LEU A 11 51.40 13.54 5.64
CA LEU A 11 51.53 13.04 7.01
C LEU A 11 52.29 11.71 6.99
N PRO A 12 53.45 11.60 7.69
CA PRO A 12 54.18 10.34 7.78
C PRO A 12 53.46 9.40 8.74
N LEU A 13 52.56 8.55 8.21
CA LEU A 13 51.99 7.45 8.98
C LEU A 13 52.94 6.25 8.94
N SER A 14 53.35 5.75 10.10
CA SER A 14 53.99 4.44 10.24
C SER A 14 53.08 3.34 9.67
N LYS A 15 53.64 2.29 9.06
CA LYS A 15 52.91 1.18 8.41
C LYS A 15 51.74 0.63 9.26
N ASN A 16 51.92 0.52 10.58
CA ASN A 16 50.89 0.02 11.50
C ASN A 16 49.65 0.95 11.60
N LYS A 17 49.84 2.27 11.48
CA LYS A 17 48.74 3.26 11.48
C LYS A 17 47.97 3.24 10.15
N ILE A 18 48.64 2.92 9.04
CA ILE A 18 48.00 2.76 7.74
C ILE A 18 47.10 1.51 7.74
N ILE A 19 47.60 0.39 8.27
CA ILE A 19 46.83 -0.85 8.39
C ILE A 19 45.60 -0.64 9.29
N ALA A 20 45.77 0.00 10.45
CA ALA A 20 44.65 0.31 11.35
C ALA A 20 43.59 1.20 10.69
N LEU A 21 44.01 2.19 9.90
CA LEU A 21 43.09 3.06 9.16
C LEU A 21 42.28 2.29 8.10
N PHE A 22 42.92 1.40 7.34
CA PHE A 22 42.24 0.56 6.35
C PHE A 22 41.21 -0.37 7.01
N ILE A 23 41.55 -0.97 8.15
CA ILE A 23 40.61 -1.82 8.91
C ILE A 23 39.42 -0.99 9.38
N PHE A 24 39.65 0.20 9.94
CA PHE A 24 38.59 1.06 10.43
C PHE A 24 37.62 1.49 9.32
N VAL A 25 38.17 1.89 8.16
CA VAL A 25 37.36 2.26 6.98
C VAL A 25 36.55 1.05 6.48
N ALA A 26 37.15 -0.14 6.43
CA ALA A 26 36.46 -1.36 6.01
C ALA A 26 35.29 -1.72 6.95
N VAL A 27 35.48 -1.60 8.27
CA VAL A 27 34.43 -1.84 9.27
C VAL A 27 33.29 -0.82 9.15
N MET A 28 33.60 0.45 8.91
CA MET A 28 32.58 1.49 8.70
C MET A 28 31.77 1.25 7.41
N ILE A 29 32.41 0.84 6.31
CA ILE A 29 31.71 0.48 5.07
C ILE A 29 30.80 -0.75 5.28
N PHE A 30 31.30 -1.76 6.00
CA PHE A 30 30.55 -2.99 6.25
C PHE A 30 29.32 -2.76 7.14
N THR A 31 29.47 -1.94 8.18
CA THR A 31 28.36 -1.59 9.10
C THR A 31 27.29 -0.74 8.42
N VAL A 32 27.66 0.23 7.57
CA VAL A 32 26.71 1.03 6.79
C VAL A 32 25.95 0.17 5.78
N SER A 33 26.63 -0.76 5.10
CA SER A 33 26.00 -1.69 4.13
C SER A 33 25.03 -2.66 4.81
N ALA A 34 25.42 -3.24 5.96
CA ALA A 34 24.54 -4.11 6.74
C ALA A 34 23.32 -3.38 7.31
N LEU A 35 23.45 -2.09 7.67
CA LEU A 35 22.31 -1.28 8.08
C LEU A 35 21.34 -1.03 6.91
N HIS A 36 21.85 -0.71 5.72
CA HIS A 36 21.03 -0.44 4.53
C HIS A 36 20.21 -1.66 4.08
N THR A 37 20.75 -2.87 4.16
CA THR A 37 20.00 -4.08 3.78
C THR A 37 18.91 -4.43 4.80
N SER A 38 19.09 -4.09 6.08
CA SER A 38 18.09 -4.34 7.13
C SER A 38 16.86 -3.41 7.08
N LEU A 39 16.97 -2.25 6.41
CA LEU A 39 15.90 -1.26 6.30
C LEU A 39 15.02 -1.44 5.05
N SER A 40 15.39 -2.32 4.11
CA SER A 40 14.54 -2.67 2.98
C SER A 40 13.49 -3.69 3.41
N LYS A 41 12.57 -3.28 4.29
CA LYS A 41 11.30 -4.00 4.44
C LYS A 41 10.60 -3.94 3.09
N ASN A 42 10.41 -5.09 2.46
CA ASN A 42 9.52 -5.27 1.32
C ASN A 42 8.12 -4.79 1.71
N ASN A 43 7.86 -3.50 1.55
CA ASN A 43 6.51 -2.97 1.64
C ASN A 43 5.78 -3.55 0.42
N PRO A 44 4.77 -4.43 0.62
CA PRO A 44 4.03 -4.97 -0.51
C PRO A 44 3.47 -3.79 -1.30
N ARG A 45 3.77 -3.74 -2.60
CA ARG A 45 3.24 -2.70 -3.47
C ARG A 45 1.71 -2.82 -3.43
N LEU A 46 1.05 -1.77 -2.94
CA LEU A 46 -0.41 -1.66 -2.96
C LEU A 46 -0.86 -1.43 -4.41
N THR A 47 -1.06 -2.53 -5.12
CA THR A 47 -1.44 -2.57 -6.53
C THR A 47 -2.65 -3.50 -6.69
N TRP A 48 -3.49 -3.20 -7.68
CA TRP A 48 -4.55 -4.09 -8.12
C TRP A 48 -3.97 -5.19 -9.00
N GLU A 49 -4.18 -6.44 -8.62
CA GLU A 49 -3.68 -7.62 -9.33
C GLU A 49 -4.81 -8.62 -9.58
N SER A 50 -4.59 -9.61 -10.45
CA SER A 50 -5.58 -10.67 -10.66
C SER A 50 -5.93 -11.37 -9.35
N ALA A 51 -7.22 -11.59 -9.11
CA ALA A 51 -7.74 -12.27 -7.94
C ALA A 51 -7.10 -13.65 -7.76
N GLU A 52 -6.90 -14.39 -8.86
CA GLU A 52 -6.32 -15.73 -8.87
C GLU A 52 -4.86 -15.77 -8.42
N THR A 53 -4.15 -14.65 -8.56
CA THR A 53 -2.73 -14.56 -8.21
C THR A 53 -2.52 -14.19 -6.74
N VAL A 54 -3.39 -13.37 -6.18
CA VAL A 54 -3.16 -12.72 -4.87
C VAL A 54 -4.05 -13.25 -3.75
N ALA A 55 -5.29 -13.62 -4.04
CA ALA A 55 -6.23 -14.09 -3.04
C ALA A 55 -6.10 -15.62 -2.83
N PRO A 56 -6.16 -16.12 -1.57
CA PRO A 56 -6.23 -17.54 -1.31
C PRO A 56 -7.40 -18.20 -2.03
N GLN A 57 -7.21 -19.40 -2.58
CA GLN A 57 -8.26 -20.09 -3.32
C GLN A 57 -9.52 -20.35 -2.47
N SER A 58 -9.35 -20.60 -1.17
CA SER A 58 -10.47 -20.74 -0.22
C SER A 58 -11.29 -19.45 -0.11
N LEU A 59 -10.62 -18.30 -0.01
CA LEU A 59 -11.26 -16.98 0.02
C LEU A 59 -12.02 -16.73 -1.28
N LEU A 60 -11.40 -16.98 -2.44
CA LEU A 60 -12.05 -16.80 -3.74
C LEU A 60 -13.34 -17.62 -3.85
N LYS A 61 -13.29 -18.91 -3.51
CA LYS A 61 -14.48 -19.78 -3.53
C LYS A 61 -15.60 -19.23 -2.64
N GLN A 62 -15.25 -18.77 -1.43
CA GLN A 62 -16.22 -18.21 -0.50
C GLN A 62 -16.84 -16.92 -1.01
N VAL A 63 -16.04 -15.95 -1.46
CA VAL A 63 -16.52 -14.67 -2.00
C VAL A 63 -17.42 -14.89 -3.21
N LEU A 64 -17.01 -15.76 -4.14
CA LEU A 64 -17.78 -16.07 -5.34
C LEU A 64 -19.10 -16.80 -5.03
N SER A 65 -19.14 -17.62 -3.98
CA SER A 65 -20.39 -18.25 -3.55
C SER A 65 -21.37 -17.27 -2.89
N GLN A 66 -20.86 -16.21 -2.25
CA GLN A 66 -21.68 -15.23 -1.53
C GLN A 66 -22.27 -14.18 -2.47
N LYS A 67 -21.56 -13.84 -3.55
CA LYS A 67 -22.03 -12.89 -4.55
C LYS A 67 -22.81 -13.65 -5.61
N SER A 68 -24.14 -13.45 -5.62
CA SER A 68 -25.08 -14.02 -6.61
C SER A 68 -24.93 -13.39 -8.00
N THR A 69 -23.70 -13.16 -8.44
CA THR A 69 -23.42 -12.77 -9.80
C THR A 69 -23.38 -14.04 -10.66
N ARG A 70 -24.05 -14.01 -11.82
CA ARG A 70 -23.76 -14.97 -12.92
C ARG A 70 -22.24 -15.10 -13.05
N PRO A 71 -21.69 -16.28 -13.43
CA PRO A 71 -20.27 -16.59 -13.29
C PRO A 71 -19.45 -15.40 -13.74
N THR A 72 -19.02 -14.60 -12.75
CA THR A 72 -18.19 -13.44 -13.01
C THR A 72 -16.89 -14.08 -13.37
N ASP A 73 -16.42 -13.81 -14.58
CA ASP A 73 -15.17 -14.38 -15.03
C ASP A 73 -14.11 -14.00 -14.00
N ILE A 74 -13.61 -14.98 -13.25
CA ILE A 74 -12.70 -14.74 -12.13
C ILE A 74 -11.47 -13.97 -12.64
N SER A 75 -11.13 -14.14 -13.92
CA SER A 75 -10.05 -13.44 -14.59
C SER A 75 -10.23 -11.92 -14.68
N SER A 76 -11.47 -11.43 -14.61
CA SER A 76 -11.79 -9.99 -14.58
C SER A 76 -11.68 -9.37 -13.18
N ILE A 77 -11.78 -10.20 -12.13
CA ILE A 77 -11.76 -9.72 -10.75
C ILE A 77 -10.34 -9.31 -10.39
N LYS A 78 -10.21 -8.08 -9.87
CA LYS A 78 -8.96 -7.56 -9.35
C LYS A 78 -9.02 -7.50 -7.83
N VAL A 79 -7.89 -7.80 -7.20
CA VAL A 79 -7.75 -7.79 -5.76
C VAL A 79 -6.56 -6.95 -5.37
N MET A 80 -6.76 -6.08 -4.37
CA MET A 80 -5.68 -5.42 -3.66
C MET A 80 -5.50 -6.10 -2.30
N ARG A 81 -4.31 -6.65 -2.05
CA ARG A 81 -3.94 -7.20 -0.75
C ARG A 81 -3.33 -6.13 0.14
N ILE A 82 -3.87 -5.96 1.33
CA ILE A 82 -3.37 -5.04 2.34
C ILE A 82 -2.85 -5.87 3.51
N SER A 83 -1.55 -5.78 3.75
CA SER A 83 -0.95 -6.42 4.93
C SER A 83 -1.28 -5.62 6.19
N SER A 84 -1.59 -6.34 7.26
CA SER A 84 -1.87 -5.77 8.57
C SER A 84 -0.74 -6.06 9.56
N GLN A 85 -0.75 -5.39 10.71
CA GLN A 85 0.25 -5.58 11.75
C GLN A 85 -0.15 -6.75 12.67
N GLY A 86 -0.15 -7.97 12.11
CA GLY A 86 -0.37 -9.21 12.88
C GLY A 86 -1.81 -9.70 12.97
N ALA A 87 -2.79 -8.98 12.41
CA ALA A 87 -4.20 -9.39 12.39
C ALA A 87 -4.59 -10.22 11.14
N GLY A 88 -3.64 -10.51 10.25
CA GLY A 88 -3.87 -11.17 8.96
C GLY A 88 -4.12 -10.20 7.81
N ASN A 89 -4.00 -10.65 6.56
CA ASN A 89 -4.17 -9.76 5.41
C ASN A 89 -5.65 -9.40 5.18
N LEU A 90 -5.88 -8.24 4.59
CA LEU A 90 -7.15 -7.85 4.00
C LEU A 90 -7.07 -7.93 2.49
N TYR A 91 -8.22 -8.18 1.87
CA TYR A 91 -8.36 -8.30 0.42
C TYR A 91 -9.53 -7.42 -0.02
N ILE A 92 -9.22 -6.38 -0.80
CA ILE A 92 -10.23 -5.54 -1.43
C ILE A 92 -10.50 -6.09 -2.81
N PHE A 93 -11.75 -6.46 -3.06
CA PHE A 93 -12.21 -6.99 -4.34
C PHE A 93 -12.82 -5.86 -5.18
N ASP A 94 -12.29 -5.72 -6.38
CA ASP A 94 -12.93 -5.05 -7.51
C ASP A 94 -13.47 -6.13 -8.43
N TYR A 95 -14.79 -6.22 -8.54
CA TYR A 95 -15.43 -7.28 -9.28
C TYR A 95 -15.45 -7.05 -10.80
N ASP A 96 -15.12 -5.83 -11.26
CA ASP A 96 -15.17 -5.40 -12.67
C ASP A 96 -16.46 -5.88 -13.40
N SER A 97 -17.57 -5.91 -12.67
CA SER A 97 -18.83 -6.51 -13.14
C SER A 97 -19.85 -5.41 -13.37
N PRO A 98 -20.36 -5.23 -14.60
CA PRO A 98 -21.41 -4.25 -14.89
C PRO A 98 -22.68 -4.46 -14.05
N GLN A 99 -22.93 -5.67 -13.53
CA GLN A 99 -24.07 -5.95 -12.64
C GLN A 99 -23.86 -5.42 -11.22
N LEU A 100 -22.61 -5.21 -10.81
CA LEU A 100 -22.20 -4.67 -9.53
C LEU A 100 -21.78 -3.20 -9.64
N CYS A 101 -21.92 -2.60 -10.82
CA CYS A 101 -21.74 -1.18 -11.06
C CYS A 101 -23.08 -0.54 -11.43
N GLY A 102 -23.34 0.65 -10.91
CA GLY A 102 -24.50 1.46 -11.25
C GLY A 102 -24.09 2.91 -11.47
N VAL A 103 -25.08 3.81 -11.54
CA VAL A 103 -24.84 5.25 -11.73
C VAL A 103 -23.96 5.89 -10.66
N GLY A 104 -23.92 5.31 -9.45
CA GLY A 104 -23.10 5.78 -8.33
C GLY A 104 -21.68 5.21 -8.28
N GLY A 105 -21.30 4.32 -9.20
CA GLY A 105 -20.01 3.63 -9.21
C GLY A 105 -20.14 2.11 -9.06
N CYS A 106 -19.01 1.46 -8.78
CA CYS A 106 -18.89 0.01 -8.64
C CYS A 106 -18.83 -0.41 -7.16
N LEU A 107 -19.36 -1.59 -6.86
CA LEU A 107 -19.26 -2.20 -5.54
C LEU A 107 -17.83 -2.72 -5.32
N TYR A 108 -17.25 -2.32 -4.20
CA TYR A 108 -16.03 -2.87 -3.64
C TYR A 108 -16.34 -3.56 -2.32
N SER A 109 -15.74 -4.72 -2.10
CA SER A 109 -15.88 -5.47 -0.85
C SER A 109 -14.51 -5.80 -0.27
N VAL A 110 -14.35 -5.56 1.03
CA VAL A 110 -13.14 -5.88 1.78
C VAL A 110 -13.41 -7.10 2.63
N TYR A 111 -12.57 -8.12 2.48
CA TYR A 111 -12.62 -9.36 3.24
C TYR A 111 -11.36 -9.55 4.07
N ASP A 112 -11.51 -10.20 5.22
CA ASP A 112 -10.38 -10.80 5.91
C ASP A 112 -9.95 -12.13 5.26
N ILE A 113 -8.89 -12.74 5.79
CA ILE A 113 -8.36 -14.02 5.29
C ILE A 113 -9.38 -15.18 5.39
N HIS A 114 -10.40 -15.04 6.24
CA HIS A 114 -11.43 -16.04 6.49
C HIS A 114 -12.69 -15.82 5.64
N GLY A 115 -12.67 -14.84 4.74
CA GLY A 115 -13.78 -14.52 3.84
C GLY A 115 -14.97 -13.88 4.55
N LYS A 116 -14.75 -13.26 5.72
CA LYS A 116 -15.75 -12.40 6.33
C LYS A 116 -15.66 -11.01 5.69
N ALA A 117 -16.78 -10.53 5.17
CA ALA A 117 -16.88 -9.14 4.71
C ALA A 117 -16.77 -8.18 5.90
N VAL A 118 -15.79 -7.29 5.85
CA VAL A 118 -15.51 -6.30 6.91
C VAL A 118 -15.80 -4.86 6.47
N LEU A 119 -15.92 -4.61 5.17
CA LEU A 119 -16.36 -3.34 4.60
C LEU A 119 -16.98 -3.59 3.22
N GLU A 120 -18.03 -2.87 2.90
CA GLU A 120 -18.55 -2.76 1.54
C GLU A 120 -18.83 -1.29 1.24
N PHE A 121 -18.47 -0.85 0.04
CA PHE A 121 -18.66 0.52 -0.38
C PHE A 121 -18.87 0.60 -1.89
N ILE A 122 -19.62 1.60 -2.32
CA ILE A 122 -19.78 1.94 -3.74
C ILE A 122 -18.83 3.09 -4.04
N ALA A 123 -18.07 2.95 -5.12
CA ALA A 123 -17.05 3.92 -5.48
C ALA A 123 -16.95 4.06 -6.99
N ASN A 124 -16.79 5.28 -7.49
CA ASN A 124 -16.40 5.53 -8.86
C ASN A 124 -14.89 5.24 -9.03
N PRO A 125 -14.48 4.27 -9.87
CA PRO A 125 -13.07 3.98 -10.12
C PRO A 125 -12.36 5.07 -10.93
N TYR A 126 -13.11 5.94 -11.61
CA TYR A 126 -12.58 6.98 -12.48
C TYR A 126 -12.24 8.23 -11.68
N LEU A 127 -11.00 8.26 -11.16
CA LEU A 127 -10.42 9.44 -10.51
C LEU A 127 -9.47 10.19 -11.45
N PRO A 128 -9.18 11.48 -11.18
CA PRO A 128 -8.12 12.19 -11.87
C PRO A 128 -6.77 11.43 -11.84
N PRO A 129 -5.89 11.67 -12.82
CA PRO A 129 -4.59 11.00 -12.87
C PRO A 129 -3.82 11.15 -11.55
N LYS A 130 -3.05 10.11 -11.18
CA LYS A 130 -2.22 10.03 -9.96
C LYS A 130 -2.99 9.90 -8.64
N GLU A 131 -4.31 10.03 -8.65
CA GLU A 131 -5.12 9.79 -7.46
C GLU A 131 -5.48 8.32 -7.30
N LYS A 132 -5.57 7.88 -6.05
CA LYS A 132 -5.83 6.49 -5.69
C LYS A 132 -7.20 6.38 -5.05
N LEU A 133 -8.00 5.44 -5.57
CA LEU A 133 -9.32 5.12 -5.04
C LEU A 133 -9.23 4.70 -3.57
N VAL A 134 -8.31 3.79 -3.26
CA VAL A 134 -8.03 3.34 -1.90
C VAL A 134 -6.59 3.69 -1.55
N GLN A 135 -6.42 4.35 -0.40
CA GLN A 135 -5.13 4.60 0.22
C GLN A 135 -5.12 3.94 1.59
N VAL A 136 -3.99 3.34 1.95
CA VAL A 136 -3.78 2.75 3.28
C VAL A 136 -3.15 3.82 4.17
N SER A 137 -3.83 4.16 5.25
CA SER A 137 -3.33 5.10 6.25
C SER A 137 -2.23 4.45 7.09
N GLU A 138 -1.31 5.26 7.60
CA GLU A 138 -0.32 4.82 8.59
C GLU A 138 -0.96 4.54 9.95
N THR A 139 -2.18 5.07 10.17
CA THR A 139 -2.96 4.82 11.39
C THR A 139 -3.46 3.38 11.40
N VAL A 140 -3.16 2.66 12.49
CA VAL A 140 -3.60 1.27 12.70
C VAL A 140 -4.59 1.24 13.86
N ASN A 141 -5.72 0.56 13.66
CA ASN A 141 -6.71 0.33 14.69
C ASN A 141 -7.00 -1.17 14.81
N GLN A 142 -6.86 -1.71 16.02
CA GLN A 142 -7.09 -3.13 16.33
C GLN A 142 -6.33 -4.10 15.39
N GLY A 143 -5.10 -3.73 15.01
CA GLY A 143 -4.21 -4.55 14.17
C GLY A 143 -4.35 -4.33 12.66
N PHE A 144 -5.41 -3.66 12.20
CA PHE A 144 -5.63 -3.34 10.78
C PHE A 144 -5.40 -1.85 10.48
N PRO A 145 -4.80 -1.49 9.33
CA PRO A 145 -4.66 -0.10 8.95
C PRO A 145 -6.02 0.52 8.60
N CYS A 146 -6.17 1.81 8.85
CA CYS A 146 -7.31 2.57 8.36
C CYS A 146 -7.21 2.75 6.83
N LEU A 147 -8.36 2.86 6.18
CA LEU A 147 -8.49 2.98 4.74
C LEU A 147 -9.09 4.33 4.40
N ASN A 148 -8.44 5.06 3.49
CA ASN A 148 -8.95 6.30 2.93
C ASN A 148 -9.50 6.03 1.54
N ILE A 149 -10.80 6.25 1.37
CA ILE A 149 -11.51 6.07 0.10
C ILE A 149 -11.72 7.44 -0.53
N THR A 150 -11.14 7.64 -1.70
CA THR A 150 -11.17 8.90 -2.45
C THR A 150 -12.24 8.83 -3.54
N GLN A 151 -13.06 9.87 -3.67
CA GLN A 151 -14.12 9.99 -4.66
C GLN A 151 -14.09 11.36 -5.32
N SER A 152 -14.41 11.42 -6.61
CA SER A 152 -14.66 12.68 -7.30
C SER A 152 -15.90 13.36 -6.71
N THR A 153 -15.86 14.69 -6.61
CA THR A 153 -17.05 15.49 -6.34
C THR A 153 -17.62 16.02 -7.64
N ASP A 154 -18.74 16.75 -7.59
CA ASP A 154 -19.30 17.44 -8.78
C ASP A 154 -18.33 18.48 -9.38
N THR A 155 -17.26 18.82 -8.68
CA THR A 155 -16.20 19.71 -9.16
C THR A 155 -14.91 18.93 -9.39
N ASP A 156 -14.40 18.92 -10.63
CA ASP A 156 -13.20 18.16 -11.04
C ASP A 156 -11.91 18.51 -10.25
N LYS A 157 -11.92 19.63 -9.51
CA LYS A 157 -10.79 20.10 -8.71
C LYS A 157 -10.80 19.59 -7.27
N LEU A 158 -11.94 19.09 -6.79
CA LEU A 158 -12.15 18.68 -5.42
C LEU A 158 -12.49 17.19 -5.36
N LEU A 159 -11.81 16.48 -4.47
CA LEU A 159 -12.06 15.09 -4.17
C LEU A 159 -12.52 14.97 -2.73
N SER A 160 -13.52 14.12 -2.49
CA SER A 160 -13.91 13.71 -1.16
C SER A 160 -13.07 12.53 -0.74
N GLN A 161 -12.48 12.59 0.46
CA GLN A 161 -11.74 11.49 1.05
C GLN A 161 -12.38 11.10 2.38
N THR A 162 -12.92 9.89 2.45
CA THR A 162 -13.52 9.35 3.66
C THR A 162 -12.59 8.32 4.30
N GLU A 163 -12.32 8.48 5.60
CA GLU A 163 -11.54 7.54 6.40
C GLU A 163 -12.43 6.46 7.02
N PHE A 164 -11.96 5.22 6.95
CA PHE A 164 -12.56 4.05 7.58
C PHE A 164 -11.54 3.34 8.46
N CYS A 165 -11.90 3.04 9.71
CA CYS A 165 -11.04 2.29 10.62
C CYS A 165 -11.75 1.04 11.15
N TYR A 166 -10.98 -0.04 11.35
CA TYR A 166 -11.51 -1.31 11.85
C TYR A 166 -11.90 -1.20 13.32
N GLN A 167 -13.14 -1.54 13.66
CA GLN A 167 -13.63 -1.57 15.03
C GLN A 167 -14.64 -2.70 15.22
N LYS A 168 -14.38 -3.60 16.18
CA LYS A 168 -15.31 -4.66 16.60
C LYS A 168 -15.80 -5.53 15.43
N GLY A 169 -14.89 -5.94 14.55
CA GLY A 169 -15.20 -6.91 13.50
C GLY A 169 -15.60 -6.34 12.15
N LYS A 170 -15.61 -5.01 11.98
CA LYS A 170 -15.94 -4.30 10.74
C LYS A 170 -15.23 -2.96 10.65
N TYR A 171 -15.10 -2.39 9.47
CA TYR A 171 -14.68 -1.01 9.29
C TYR A 171 -15.86 -0.06 9.54
N ILE A 172 -15.60 1.01 10.29
CA ILE A 172 -16.55 2.09 10.50
C ILE A 172 -16.05 3.36 9.82
N ARG A 173 -16.98 4.15 9.30
CA ARG A 173 -16.71 5.48 8.75
C ARG A 173 -16.38 6.43 9.90
N LEU A 174 -15.29 7.17 9.79
CA LEU A 174 -14.89 8.20 10.76
C LEU A 174 -15.11 9.59 10.20
N ASN A 175 -14.14 10.10 9.44
CA ASN A 175 -14.11 11.46 8.95
C ASN A 175 -14.29 11.51 7.43
N ASN A 176 -14.82 12.63 6.93
CA ASN A 176 -14.83 12.96 5.51
C ASN A 176 -14.21 14.34 5.32
N ASN A 177 -13.17 14.41 4.49
CA ASN A 177 -12.46 15.64 4.18
C ASN A 177 -12.50 15.89 2.67
N PHE A 178 -12.27 17.14 2.26
CA PHE A 178 -12.09 17.50 0.86
C PHE A 178 -10.62 17.82 0.60
N ILE A 179 -10.09 17.25 -0.49
CA ILE A 179 -8.71 17.47 -0.94
C ILE A 179 -8.73 18.00 -2.37
N GLN A 180 -7.66 18.69 -2.78
CA GLN A 180 -7.48 19.08 -4.17
C GLN A 180 -6.86 17.93 -4.96
N ALA A 181 -7.30 17.72 -6.19
CA ALA A 181 -6.67 16.78 -7.11
C ALA A 181 -5.26 17.25 -7.49
N ARG A 182 -4.29 16.33 -7.59
CA ARG A 182 -2.86 16.61 -7.89
C ARG A 182 -2.48 16.60 -9.37
#